data_AF-A0A1V4AEU4-F1
#
_entry.id   AF-A0A1V4AEU4-F1
#
_cell.length_a   1.000
_cell.length_b   1.000
_cell.length_c   1.000
_cell.angle_alpha   90.00
_cell.angle_beta   90.00
_cell.angle_gamma   90.00
#
_symmetry.space_group_name_H-M   'P 1'
#
loop_
_entity.id
_entity.type
_entity.pdbx_description
1 polymer ?
#
loop_
_entity_poly.entity_id
_entity_poly.type
_entity_poly.pdbx_seq_one_letter_code
_entity_poly.pdbx_strand_id
1 'polypeptide(L)' 'MRARHIRVPFRGRRLKRWKRRRNNSHAKIRCVGEQAMAVLKGWRLLRKLRCGTNQSTDFVKAVLVLHYAST' A
#
# COMPACT_ATOMS: atom_id res chain seq x y z
N MET A 1 -5.15 -18.91 13.40
CA MET A 1 -5.01 -17.62 12.67
C MET A 1 -6.04 -16.63 13.20
N ARG A 2 -5.64 -15.54 13.86
CA ARG A 2 -6.59 -14.50 14.30
C ARG A 2 -7.07 -13.75 13.06
N ALA A 3 -8.38 -13.80 12.76
CA ALA A 3 -9.00 -13.00 11.70
C ALA A 3 -8.80 -11.52 12.03
N ARG A 4 -7.76 -10.89 11.47
CA ARG A 4 -7.57 -9.45 11.58
C ARG A 4 -8.74 -8.82 10.83
N HIS A 5 -9.52 -7.98 11.52
CA HIS A 5 -10.55 -7.17 10.86
C HIS A 5 -9.91 -6.44 9.67
N ILE A 6 -10.27 -6.85 8.45
CA ILE A 6 -9.80 -6.21 7.23
C ILE A 6 -10.39 -4.80 7.25
N ARG A 7 -9.52 -3.80 7.45
CA ARG A 7 -9.93 -2.39 7.54
C ARG A 7 -10.35 -1.92 6.15
N VAL A 8 -11.64 -1.99 5.86
CA VAL A 8 -12.19 -1.49 4.60
C VAL A 8 -12.60 -0.01 4.70
N PRO A 9 -12.43 0.76 3.60
CA PRO A 9 -12.91 2.14 3.56
C PRO A 9 -14.43 2.19 3.62
N PHE A 10 -14.97 3.21 4.29
CA PHE A 10 -16.41 3.46 4.29
C PHE A 10 -16.85 4.01 2.93
N ARG A 11 -17.86 3.39 2.32
CA ARG A 11 -18.45 3.85 1.05
C ARG A 11 -19.62 4.80 1.29
N GLY A 12 -19.92 5.68 0.33
CA GLY A 12 -21.05 6.61 0.36
C GLY A 12 -20.66 8.09 0.26
N ARG A 13 -21.64 8.95 -0.03
CA ARG A 13 -21.49 10.42 -0.08
C ARG A 13 -21.83 11.04 1.29
N ARG A 14 -21.35 12.26 1.56
CA ARG A 14 -21.61 13.03 2.81
C ARG A 14 -21.30 12.25 4.10
N LEU A 15 -20.15 11.58 4.15
CA LEU A 15 -19.69 10.85 5.34
C LEU A 15 -19.46 11.77 6.54
N LYS A 16 -19.82 11.30 7.74
CA LYS A 16 -19.44 11.95 9.02
C LYS A 16 -17.92 12.20 9.05
N ARG A 17 -17.50 13.31 9.68
CA ARG A 17 -16.09 13.77 9.70
C ARG A 17 -15.10 12.66 10.10
N TRP A 18 -15.44 11.86 11.11
CA TRP A 18 -14.60 10.75 11.59
C TRP A 18 -14.45 9.62 10.55
N LYS A 19 -15.51 9.29 9.79
CA LYS A 19 -15.45 8.30 8.70
C LYS A 19 -14.57 8.79 7.56
N ARG A 20 -14.72 10.07 7.19
CA ARG A 20 -13.87 10.71 6.17
C ARG A 20 -12.40 10.74 6.61
N ARG A 21 -12.11 11.07 7.87
CA ARG A 21 -10.74 11.03 8.41
C ARG A 21 -10.14 9.63 8.34
N ARG A 22 -10.90 8.59 8.73
CA ARG A 22 -10.46 7.18 8.61
C ARG A 22 -10.15 6.82 7.16
N ASN A 23 -11.02 7.21 6.22
CA ASN A 23 -10.81 6.96 4.80
C ASN A 23 -9.56 7.69 4.26
N ASN A 24 -9.33 8.94 4.67
CA ASN A 24 -8.13 9.68 4.27
C ASN A 24 -6.84 9.03 4.79
N SER A 25 -6.82 8.60 6.06
CA SER A 25 -5.67 7.85 6.61
C SER A 25 -5.45 6.54 5.87
N HIS A 26 -6.53 5.82 5.56
CA HIS A 26 -6.46 4.58 4.77
C HIS A 26 -5.96 4.85 3.34
N ALA A 27 -6.39 5.94 2.71
CA ALA A 27 -5.95 6.35 1.38
C ALA A 27 -4.45 6.70 1.34
N LYS A 28 -3.91 7.37 2.38
CA LYS A 28 -2.46 7.65 2.49
C LYS A 28 -1.64 6.37 2.51
N ILE A 29 -2.05 5.37 3.29
CA ILE A 29 -1.36 4.07 3.37
C ILE A 29 -1.43 3.35 2.01
N ARG A 30 -2.61 3.34 1.37
CA ARG A 30 -2.80 2.73 0.04
C ARG A 30 -1.94 3.42 -1.03
N CYS A 31 -1.89 4.74 -1.03
CA CYS A 31 -1.14 5.53 -1.99
C CYS A 31 0.35 5.14 -2.02
N VAL A 32 1.00 5.02 -0.87
CA VAL A 32 2.42 4.61 -0.80
C VAL A 32 2.63 3.20 -1.35
N GLY A 33 1.75 2.25 -1.01
CA GLY A 33 1.83 0.90 -1.55
C GLY A 33 1.63 0.85 -3.06
N GLU A 34 0.71 1.66 -3.59
CA GLU A 34 0.45 1.77 -5.02
C GLU A 34 1.63 2.43 -5.76
N GLN A 35 2.25 3.46 -5.19
CA GLN A 35 3.48 4.08 -5.72
C GLN A 35 4.63 3.08 -5.82
N ALA A 36 4.92 2.35 -4.74
CA ALA A 36 5.96 1.32 -4.75
C ALA A 36 5.66 0.23 -5.80
N MET A 37 4.39 -0.20 -5.90
CA MET A 37 3.97 -1.17 -6.91
C MET A 37 4.09 -0.64 -8.35
N ALA A 38 3.87 0.66 -8.58
CA ALA A 38 4.08 1.29 -9.88
C ALA A 38 5.57 1.28 -10.27
N VAL A 39 6.47 1.58 -9.34
CA VAL A 39 7.93 1.52 -9.56
C VAL A 39 8.39 0.08 -9.85
N LEU A 40 7.93 -0.89 -9.05
CA LEU A 40 8.22 -2.31 -9.28
C LEU A 40 7.70 -2.82 -10.64
N LYS A 41 6.55 -2.33 -11.10
CA LYS A 41 6.03 -2.60 -12.45
C LYS A 41 6.92 -1.98 -13.53
N GLY A 42 7.36 -0.73 -13.35
CA GLY A 42 8.30 -0.07 -14.27
C GLY A 42 9.58 -0.87 -14.48
N TRP A 43 10.12 -1.46 -13.41
CA TRP A 43 11.31 -2.31 -13.47
C TRP A 43 11.07 -3.73 -14.00
N ARG A 44 9.81 -4.09 -14.29
CA ARG A 44 9.38 -5.44 -14.70
C ARG A 44 9.78 -6.54 -13.70
N LEU A 45 10.06 -6.15 -12.45
CA LEU A 45 10.61 -7.01 -11.39
C LEU A 45 9.56 -8.01 -10.88
N LEU A 46 8.28 -7.64 -10.96
CA LEU A 46 7.15 -8.48 -10.57
C LEU A 46 7.07 -9.81 -11.35
N ARG A 47 7.67 -9.89 -12.55
CA ARG A 47 7.75 -11.15 -13.30
C ARG A 47 8.76 -12.13 -12.71
N LYS A 48 9.81 -11.63 -12.05
CA LYS A 48 10.82 -12.44 -11.34
C LYS A 48 10.40 -12.78 -9.91
N LEU A 49 9.57 -11.94 -9.29
CA LEU A 49 9.14 -12.06 -7.90
C LEU A 49 7.98 -13.05 -7.64
N ARG A 50 7.51 -13.78 -8.65
CA ARG A 50 6.35 -14.66 -8.52
C ARG A 50 6.68 -15.85 -7.61
N CYS A 51 6.47 -15.67 -6.30
CA CYS A 51 5.80 -16.60 -5.37
C CYS A 51 6.24 -16.29 -3.92
N GLY A 52 5.71 -15.22 -3.33
CA GLY A 52 5.95 -14.93 -1.91
C GLY A 52 5.41 -13.57 -1.49
N THR A 53 4.35 -13.56 -0.67
CA THR A 53 3.84 -12.34 -0.01
C THR A 53 4.91 -11.67 0.83
N ASN A 54 5.80 -12.46 1.45
CA ASN A 54 6.94 -11.96 2.23
C ASN A 54 7.97 -11.26 1.34
N GLN A 55 8.38 -11.90 0.24
CA GLN A 55 9.33 -11.32 -0.71
C GLN A 55 8.80 -10.00 -1.28
N SER A 56 7.53 -9.97 -1.70
CA SER A 56 6.88 -8.74 -2.20
C SER A 56 6.90 -7.61 -1.16
N THR A 57 6.68 -7.94 0.12
CA THR A 57 6.70 -6.97 1.21
C THR A 57 8.11 -6.38 1.41
N ASP A 58 9.16 -7.21 1.34
CA ASP A 58 10.53 -6.74 1.52
C ASP A 58 11.01 -5.89 0.34
N PHE A 59 10.61 -6.21 -0.89
CA PHE A 59 10.86 -5.34 -2.04
C PHE A 59 10.14 -3.99 -1.92
N VAL A 60 8.89 -3.97 -1.46
CA VAL A 60 8.17 -2.71 -1.22
C VAL A 60 8.87 -1.88 -0.13
N LYS A 61 9.38 -2.49 0.94
CA LYS A 61 10.18 -1.78 1.96
C LYS A 61 11.46 -1.21 1.36
N ALA A 62 12.20 -1.99 0.56
CA ALA A 62 13.45 -1.54 -0.06
C ALA A 62 13.21 -0.35 -1.01
N VAL A 63 12.18 -0.42 -1.84
CA VAL A 63 11.77 0.70 -2.72
C VAL A 63 11.35 1.92 -1.91
N LEU A 64 10.63 1.72 -0.80
CA LEU A 64 10.24 2.82 0.09
C LEU A 64 11.47 3.51 0.71
N VAL A 65 12.45 2.74 1.21
CA VAL A 65 13.71 3.29 1.74
C VAL A 65 14.47 4.06 0.66
N LEU A 66 14.57 3.50 -0.54
CA LEU A 66 15.21 4.17 -1.67
C LEU A 66 14.53 5.50 -2.00
N HIS A 67 13.18 5.54 -2.03
CA HIS A 67 12.45 6.79 -2.25
C HIS A 67 12.73 7.85 -1.19
N TYR A 68 12.75 7.47 0.09
CA TYR A 68 13.07 8.41 1.17
C TYR A 68 14.53 8.87 1.15
N ALA A 69 15.47 8.06 0.64
CA ALA A 69 16.87 8.44 0.51
C ALA A 69 17.14 9.35 -0.71
N SER A 70 16.31 9.25 -1.75
CA SER A 70 16.42 10.06 -2.98
C SER A 70 15.60 11.36 -2.95
N THR A 71 14.90 11.65 -1.84
CA THR A 71 14.12 12.89 -1.64
C THR A 71 14.82 13.77 -0.61
#